data_AF-T1JHV3-F1
#
_entry.id   AF-T1JHV3-F1
#
_cell.length_a   1.000
_cell.length_b   1.000
_cell.length_c   1.000
_cell.angle_alpha   90.00
_cell.angle_beta   90.00
_cell.angle_gamma   90.00
#
_symmetry.space_group_name_H-M   'P 1'
#
loop_
_entity.id
_entity.type
_entity.pdbx_description
1 polymer ?
#
loop_
_entity_poly.entity_id
_entity_poly.type
_entity_poly.pdbx_seq_one_letter_code
_entity_poly.pdbx_strand_id
1 'polypeptide(L)'
;MLVGTTIFPRKERHADQGAGKFEFSGMPDKVPELAQEQDIWLEGQLALAKTAKHAVIFQHIPWFVADPDEPRHEYFNIDLPIRHKMLEKFKNAGVKIVFCGHYHRNGGGTDGDLEVVVTSAIGAQLGSDKHGFRVVRVLDKCIKHQYYSLDQVPKEISFE
;
A
#
# COMPACT_ATOMS: atom_id res chain seq x y z
N MET A 1 -9.38 1.54 -8.18
CA MET A 1 -8.43 0.78 -9.01
C MET A 1 -7.40 0.20 -8.06
N LEU A 2 -7.26 -1.13 -8.03
CA LEU A 2 -6.32 -1.82 -7.15
C LEU A 2 -4.97 -1.90 -7.86
N VAL A 3 -3.89 -1.51 -7.20
CA VAL A 3 -2.54 -1.60 -7.78
C VAL A 3 -1.63 -2.25 -6.76
N GLY A 4 -1.77 -3.56 -6.59
CA GLY A 4 -0.71 -4.34 -5.98
C GLY A 4 0.41 -4.52 -6.99
N THR A 5 1.61 -4.02 -6.70
CA THR A 5 2.83 -4.50 -7.36
C THR A 5 3.61 -5.35 -6.37
N THR A 6 3.27 -6.64 -6.34
CA THR A 6 4.30 -7.65 -6.12
C THR A 6 4.75 -8.06 -7.52
N ILE A 7 5.90 -7.57 -7.96
CA ILE A 7 6.50 -7.95 -9.23
C ILE A 7 6.97 -9.40 -9.08
N PHE A 8 6.18 -10.34 -9.60
CA PHE A 8 6.67 -11.69 -9.91
C PHE A 8 6.52 -11.90 -11.42
N PRO A 9 7.61 -12.02 -12.19
CA PRO A 9 7.51 -12.55 -13.55
C PRO A 9 7.13 -14.03 -13.44
N ARG A 10 5.86 -14.33 -13.74
CA ARG A 10 5.39 -15.70 -13.92
C ARG A 10 5.96 -16.23 -15.23
N LYS A 11 7.15 -16.84 -15.20
CA LYS A 11 7.59 -17.75 -16.26
C LYS A 11 7.00 -19.12 -15.98
N GLU A 12 6.37 -19.70 -16.99
CA GLU A 12 5.66 -20.97 -16.93
C GLU A 12 6.56 -22.06 -16.33
N ARG A 13 6.02 -22.80 -15.35
CA ARG A 13 6.71 -23.91 -14.70
C ARG A 13 6.69 -25.11 -15.63
N HIS A 14 7.78 -25.34 -16.34
CA HIS A 14 8.18 -26.70 -16.67
C HIS A 14 8.98 -27.27 -15.50
N ALA A 15 8.52 -28.40 -14.98
CA ALA A 15 9.21 -29.11 -13.91
C ALA A 15 10.52 -29.69 -14.45
N ASP A 16 11.64 -29.22 -13.92
CA ASP A 16 12.90 -29.95 -14.01
C ASP A 16 13.45 -30.16 -12.59
N GLN A 17 13.78 -31.41 -12.29
CA GLN A 17 14.24 -31.88 -11.00
C GLN A 17 15.76 -31.72 -10.96
N GLY A 18 16.26 -30.74 -10.20
CA GLY A 18 17.69 -30.60 -9.97
C GLY A 18 17.95 -29.68 -8.80
N ALA A 19 18.79 -30.12 -7.85
CA ALA A 19 19.25 -29.32 -6.72
C ALA A 19 20.10 -28.13 -7.22
N GLY A 20 19.42 -27.03 -7.57
CA GLY A 20 20.04 -25.76 -7.93
C GLY A 20 19.98 -24.77 -6.77
N LYS A 21 21.10 -24.12 -6.47
CA LYS A 21 21.11 -22.91 -5.65
C LYS A 21 20.06 -21.95 -6.19
N PHE A 22 19.15 -21.49 -5.32
CA PHE A 22 18.26 -20.38 -5.65
C PHE A 22 19.11 -19.11 -5.74
N GLU A 23 19.64 -18.81 -6.92
CA GLU A 23 20.15 -17.48 -7.23
C GLU A 23 18.96 -16.57 -7.53
N PHE A 24 18.78 -15.53 -6.70
CA PHE A 24 17.84 -14.45 -6.96
C PHE A 24 18.31 -13.69 -8.21
N SER A 25 17.82 -14.08 -9.38
CA SER A 25 18.01 -13.32 -10.62
C SER A 25 17.04 -12.14 -10.65
N GLY A 26 17.25 -11.17 -9.76
CA GLY A 26 16.81 -9.80 -10.03
C GLY A 26 17.78 -9.21 -11.04
N MET A 27 17.32 -8.52 -12.07
CA MET A 27 18.19 -7.78 -12.99
C MET A 27 18.36 -6.35 -12.42
N PRO A 28 19.36 -6.07 -11.55
CA PRO A 28 19.50 -4.76 -10.91
C PRO A 28 19.66 -3.62 -11.93
N ASP A 29 20.28 -3.90 -13.06
CA ASP A 29 20.51 -2.93 -14.14
C ASP A 29 19.20 -2.41 -14.76
N LYS A 30 18.10 -3.16 -14.63
CA LYS A 30 16.77 -2.77 -15.15
C LYS A 30 15.94 -1.95 -14.17
N VAL A 31 16.39 -1.78 -12.92
CA VAL A 31 15.63 -1.04 -11.90
C VAL A 31 15.27 0.37 -12.34
N PRO A 32 16.18 1.18 -12.95
CA PRO A 32 15.83 2.53 -13.40
C PRO A 32 14.76 2.55 -14.50
N GLU A 33 14.86 1.63 -15.47
CA GLU A 33 13.90 1.52 -16.59
C GLU A 33 12.51 1.10 -16.07
N LEU A 34 12.44 0.04 -15.26
CA LEU A 34 11.19 -0.44 -14.67
C LEU A 34 10.54 0.60 -13.75
N ALA A 35 11.34 1.36 -12.99
CA ALA A 35 10.83 2.46 -12.18
C ALA A 35 10.23 3.58 -13.05
N GLN A 36 10.87 3.91 -14.17
CA GLN A 36 10.34 4.89 -15.12
C GLN A 36 9.04 4.41 -15.78
N GLU A 37 8.98 3.15 -16.21
CA GLU A 37 7.76 2.55 -16.76
C GLU A 37 6.61 2.58 -15.74
N GLN A 38 6.90 2.25 -14.48
CA GLN A 38 5.93 2.34 -13.39
C GLN A 38 5.47 3.78 -13.16
N ASP A 39 6.38 4.76 -13.18
CA ASP A 39 6.04 6.18 -13.03
C ASP A 39 5.12 6.65 -14.16
N ILE A 40 5.42 6.32 -15.42
CA ILE A 40 4.58 6.67 -16.58
C ILE A 40 3.19 6.05 -16.44
N TRP A 41 3.14 4.75 -16.10
CA TRP A 41 1.89 4.04 -15.93
C TRP A 41 1.04 4.64 -14.78
N LEU A 42 1.69 5.02 -13.68
CA LEU A 42 1.03 5.61 -12.51
C LEU A 42 0.46 6.99 -12.82
N GLU A 43 1.19 7.85 -13.56
CA GLU A 43 0.65 9.14 -14.02
C GLU A 43 -0.64 8.95 -14.84
N GLY A 44 -0.69 7.93 -15.70
CA GLY A 44 -1.90 7.57 -16.44
C GLY A 44 -3.06 7.19 -15.53
N GLN A 45 -2.82 6.39 -14.48
CA GLN A 45 -3.87 6.01 -13.53
C GLN A 45 -4.34 7.18 -12.68
N LEU A 46 -3.43 8.07 -12.28
CA LEU A 46 -3.76 9.27 -11.52
C LEU A 46 -4.57 10.27 -12.35
N ALA A 47 -4.32 10.38 -13.66
CA ALA A 47 -5.14 11.17 -14.56
C ALA A 47 -6.59 10.64 -14.62
N LEU A 48 -6.78 9.31 -14.68
CA LEU A 48 -8.10 8.69 -14.63
C LEU A 48 -8.79 8.90 -13.28
N ALA A 49 -8.01 8.81 -12.19
CA ALA A 49 -8.50 8.96 -10.81
C ALA A 49 -9.18 10.32 -10.56
N LYS A 50 -8.75 11.39 -11.24
CA LYS A 50 -9.35 12.73 -11.12
C LYS A 50 -10.84 12.78 -11.45
N THR A 51 -11.35 11.83 -12.23
CA THR A 51 -12.77 11.74 -12.60
C THR A 51 -13.53 10.70 -11.78
N ALA A 52 -12.84 9.94 -10.93
CA ALA A 52 -13.44 8.91 -10.10
C ALA A 52 -14.13 9.54 -8.88
N LYS A 53 -15.30 9.01 -8.52
CA LYS A 53 -15.99 9.37 -7.26
C LYS A 53 -15.14 9.09 -6.03
N HIS A 54 -14.43 7.96 -6.07
CA HIS A 54 -13.52 7.49 -5.03
C HIS A 54 -12.26 6.93 -5.69
N ALA A 55 -11.11 7.49 -5.33
CA ALA A 55 -9.81 6.95 -5.68
C ALA A 55 -9.07 6.52 -4.41
N VAL A 56 -8.55 5.29 -4.42
CA VAL A 56 -7.73 4.73 -3.33
C VAL A 56 -6.54 4.02 -3.93
N ILE A 57 -5.44 3.99 -3.19
CA ILE A 57 -4.21 3.28 -3.56
C ILE A 57 -4.00 2.14 -2.56
N PHE A 58 -3.53 1.01 -3.06
CA PHE A 58 -3.00 -0.07 -2.25
C PHE A 58 -1.51 -0.19 -2.55
N GLN A 59 -0.66 -0.22 -1.54
CA GLN A 59 0.75 -0.51 -1.69
C GLN A 59 1.26 -1.26 -0.46
N HIS A 60 2.48 -1.78 -0.51
CA HIS A 60 3.02 -2.51 0.63
C HIS A 60 3.70 -1.59 1.65
N ILE A 61 4.72 -0.82 1.23
CA ILE A 61 5.54 0.02 2.11
C ILE A 61 4.81 1.35 2.37
N PRO A 62 4.62 1.76 3.63
CA PRO A 62 4.03 3.05 3.98
C PRO A 62 4.82 4.26 3.46
N TRP A 63 4.10 5.31 3.09
CA TRP A 63 4.70 6.63 2.90
C TRP A 63 5.23 7.16 4.24
N PHE A 64 4.39 7.08 5.28
CA PHE A 64 4.70 7.39 6.67
C PHE A 64 3.87 6.49 7.60
N VAL A 65 4.26 6.37 8.86
CA VAL A 65 3.60 5.55 9.88
C VAL A 65 2.94 6.35 11.00
N ALA A 66 3.29 7.63 11.18
CA ALA A 66 2.64 8.53 12.13
C ALA A 66 2.43 9.94 11.54
N ASP A 67 3.46 10.53 10.95
CA ASP A 67 3.43 11.92 10.47
C ASP A 67 4.06 12.06 9.06
N PRO A 68 3.49 12.86 8.14
CA PRO A 68 4.04 13.03 6.79
C PRO A 68 5.49 13.53 6.76
N ASP A 69 5.88 14.36 7.74
CA ASP A 69 7.21 14.97 7.89
C ASP A 69 8.12 14.15 8.84
N GLU A 70 7.67 12.97 9.30
CA GLU A 70 8.48 12.12 10.18
C GLU A 70 9.81 11.73 9.51
N PRO A 71 10.92 11.62 10.27
CA PRO A 71 12.19 11.19 9.70
C PRO A 71 12.07 9.78 9.10
N ARG A 72 13.02 9.44 8.22
CA ARG A 72 13.08 8.09 7.66
C ARG A 72 13.33 7.09 8.79
N HIS A 73 12.41 6.15 8.95
CA HIS A 73 12.62 4.90 9.65
C HIS A 73 13.17 3.92 8.62
N GLU A 74 14.49 3.72 8.61
CA GLU A 74 15.29 3.00 7.58
C GLU A 74 14.59 1.83 6.90
N TYR A 75 13.81 1.06 7.66
CA TYR A 75 13.05 -0.09 7.20
C TYR A 75 11.56 0.16 6.90
N PHE A 76 10.86 1.04 7.64
CA PHE A 76 9.39 1.03 7.70
C PHE A 76 8.67 2.04 6.81
N ASN A 77 9.33 3.14 6.44
CA ASN A 77 8.71 4.18 5.64
C ASN A 77 9.62 4.63 4.48
N ILE A 78 9.01 5.28 3.50
CA ILE A 78 9.70 5.78 2.31
C ILE A 78 10.38 7.13 2.63
N ASP A 79 11.56 7.40 2.05
CA ASP A 79 12.33 8.64 2.24
C ASP A 79 11.54 9.92 1.94
N LEU A 80 11.78 10.96 2.74
CA LEU A 80 11.08 12.25 2.67
C LEU A 80 11.02 12.86 1.25
N PRO A 81 12.11 12.99 0.46
CA PRO A 81 12.03 13.69 -0.82
C PRO A 81 11.09 13.03 -1.83
N ILE A 82 11.14 11.70 -1.94
CA ILE A 82 10.24 10.95 -2.83
C ILE A 82 8.84 10.84 -2.22
N ARG A 83 8.73 10.73 -0.89
CA ARG A 83 7.46 10.72 -0.16
C ARG A 83 6.64 11.97 -0.47
N HIS A 84 7.17 13.17 -0.23
CA HIS A 84 6.45 14.42 -0.49
C HIS A 84 6.05 14.53 -1.96
N LYS A 85 6.98 14.25 -2.88
CA LYS A 85 6.69 14.25 -4.33
C LYS A 85 5.48 13.36 -4.65
N MET A 86 5.40 12.16 -4.09
CA MET A 86 4.33 11.21 -4.38
C MET A 86 3.02 11.53 -3.67
N LEU A 87 3.06 11.94 -2.40
CA LEU A 87 1.87 12.38 -1.67
C LEU A 87 1.21 13.58 -2.36
N GLU A 88 1.99 14.55 -2.83
CA GLU A 88 1.47 15.66 -3.63
C GLU A 88 0.80 15.20 -4.93
N LYS A 89 1.39 14.24 -5.66
CA LYS A 89 0.74 13.67 -6.85
C LYS A 89 -0.61 13.02 -6.53
N PHE A 90 -0.69 12.29 -5.42
CA PHE A 90 -1.93 11.63 -5.01
C PHE A 90 -3.01 12.62 -4.60
N LYS A 91 -2.65 13.64 -3.81
CA LYS A 91 -3.57 14.74 -3.45
C LYS A 91 -4.10 15.44 -4.70
N ASN A 92 -3.22 15.81 -5.62
CA ASN A 92 -3.60 16.46 -6.89
C ASN A 92 -4.47 15.58 -7.80
N ALA A 93 -4.42 14.26 -7.63
CA ALA A 93 -5.25 13.30 -8.35
C ALA A 93 -6.61 13.01 -7.67
N GLY A 94 -6.87 13.59 -6.49
CA GLY A 94 -8.08 13.34 -5.72
C GLY A 94 -8.12 11.96 -5.04
N VAL A 95 -6.96 11.35 -4.80
CA VAL A 95 -6.87 10.12 -4.01
C VAL A 95 -7.29 10.43 -2.57
N LYS A 96 -8.18 9.60 -2.02
CA LYS A 96 -8.71 9.78 -0.66
C LYS A 96 -7.90 9.01 0.37
N ILE A 97 -7.54 7.76 0.06
CA ILE A 97 -6.88 6.86 1.03
C ILE A 97 -5.79 6.02 0.35
N VAL A 98 -4.63 5.89 1.00
CA VAL A 98 -3.56 4.96 0.64
C VAL A 98 -3.47 3.87 1.72
N PHE A 99 -3.85 2.65 1.39
CA PHE A 99 -3.73 1.49 2.27
C PHE A 99 -2.36 0.82 2.13
N CYS A 100 -1.67 0.66 3.26
CA CYS A 100 -0.33 0.11 3.38
C CYS A 100 -0.27 -1.05 4.39
N GLY A 101 0.83 -1.80 4.35
CA GLY A 101 1.20 -2.84 5.31
C GLY A 101 2.61 -2.61 5.84
N HIS A 102 3.43 -3.67 5.84
CA HIS A 102 4.88 -3.67 6.15
C HIS A 102 5.28 -3.32 7.59
N TYR A 103 4.61 -2.38 8.25
CA TYR A 103 4.94 -1.92 9.61
C TYR A 103 4.60 -2.93 10.71
N HIS A 104 3.73 -3.91 10.40
CA HIS A 104 3.26 -4.94 11.34
C HIS A 104 2.61 -4.38 12.62
N ARG A 105 2.23 -3.10 12.57
CA ARG A 105 1.42 -2.36 13.53
C ARG A 105 0.37 -1.57 12.78
N ASN A 106 -0.69 -1.19 13.46
CA ASN A 106 -1.57 -0.14 12.97
C ASN A 106 -0.85 1.20 13.07
N GLY A 107 -1.08 2.05 12.07
CA GLY A 107 -0.50 3.37 12.00
C GLY A 107 -1.05 4.16 10.82
N GLY A 108 -0.33 5.20 10.44
CA GLY A 108 -0.74 6.17 9.45
C GLY A 108 -1.35 7.42 10.08
N GLY A 109 -1.91 8.27 9.23
CA GLY A 109 -2.38 9.61 9.56
C GLY A 109 -2.83 10.33 8.30
N THR A 110 -2.96 11.65 8.37
CA THR A 110 -3.45 12.47 7.25
C THR A 110 -2.40 13.46 6.78
N ASP A 111 -2.30 13.65 5.47
CA ASP A 111 -1.60 14.76 4.83
C ASP A 111 -2.64 15.58 4.04
N GLY A 112 -3.15 16.66 4.63
CA GLY A 112 -4.32 17.37 4.11
C GLY A 112 -5.54 16.45 4.01
N ASP A 113 -6.14 16.36 2.82
CA ASP A 113 -7.31 15.52 2.56
C ASP A 113 -6.97 14.05 2.23
N LEU A 114 -5.68 13.68 2.19
CA LEU A 114 -5.22 12.33 1.90
C LEU A 114 -4.95 11.57 3.20
N GLU A 115 -5.64 10.45 3.41
CA GLU A 115 -5.37 9.53 4.51
C GLU A 115 -4.38 8.44 4.08
N VAL A 116 -3.37 8.18 4.90
CA VAL A 116 -2.50 7.00 4.78
C VAL A 116 -2.85 6.08 5.93
N VAL A 117 -3.13 4.82 5.62
CA VAL A 117 -3.56 3.82 6.60
C VAL A 117 -2.62 2.65 6.56
N VAL A 118 -1.96 2.36 7.68
CA VAL A 118 -1.13 1.18 7.83
C VAL A 118 -1.89 0.12 8.61
N THR A 119 -2.07 -1.05 8.01
CA THR A 119 -2.78 -2.17 8.64
C THR A 119 -1.78 -3.15 9.25
N SER A 120 -1.98 -3.50 10.52
CA SER A 120 -1.14 -4.47 11.22
C SER A 120 -1.15 -5.84 10.51
N ALA A 121 -0.11 -6.64 10.76
CA ALA A 121 -0.01 -7.98 10.21
C ALA A 121 -1.11 -8.90 10.78
N ILE A 122 -1.37 -10.02 10.11
CA ILE A 122 -2.20 -11.10 10.68
C ILE A 122 -1.34 -12.18 11.35
N GLY A 123 -0.13 -12.46 10.84
CA GLY A 123 0.69 -13.58 11.29
C GLY A 123 1.87 -13.22 12.20
N ALA A 124 2.26 -11.94 12.29
CA ALA A 124 3.48 -11.53 13.00
C ALA A 124 3.43 -10.06 13.42
N GLN A 125 2.53 -9.68 14.31
CA GLN A 125 2.43 -8.29 14.77
C GLN A 125 3.69 -7.90 15.53
N LEU A 126 4.07 -6.63 15.40
CA LEU A 126 5.09 -6.03 16.24
C LEU A 126 4.41 -5.16 17.29
N GLY A 127 4.95 -5.08 18.50
CA GLY A 127 4.31 -4.30 19.57
C GLY A 127 3.04 -4.96 20.13
N SER A 128 2.00 -4.17 20.40
CA SER A 128 0.82 -4.60 21.17
C SER A 128 -0.44 -4.83 20.33
N ASP A 129 -0.37 -4.69 19.01
CA ASP A 129 -1.51 -4.95 18.14
C ASP A 129 -1.91 -6.43 18.16
N LYS A 130 -3.22 -6.69 18.21
CA LYS A 130 -3.76 -8.05 18.06
C LYS A 130 -3.82 -8.44 16.59
N HIS A 131 -3.78 -9.74 16.31
CA HIS A 131 -4.03 -10.30 14.98
C HIS A 131 -5.42 -9.92 14.46
N GLY A 132 -5.50 -9.54 13.19
CA GLY A 132 -6.73 -8.97 12.65
C GLY A 132 -6.60 -8.52 11.20
N PHE A 133 -7.66 -7.90 10.70
CA PHE A 133 -7.75 -7.35 9.35
C PHE A 133 -8.61 -6.08 9.33
N ARG A 134 -8.49 -5.31 8.25
CA ARG A 134 -9.26 -4.07 8.06
C ARG A 134 -10.42 -4.31 7.12
N VAL A 135 -11.63 -3.97 7.56
CA VAL A 135 -12.81 -3.91 6.70
C VAL A 135 -12.93 -2.49 6.15
N VAL A 136 -13.06 -2.38 4.83
CA VAL A 136 -13.26 -1.11 4.11
C VAL A 136 -14.64 -1.12 3.47
N ARG A 137 -15.46 -0.12 3.80
CA ARG A 137 -16.79 0.11 3.25
C ARG A 137 -16.74 1.32 2.33
N VAL A 138 -17.03 1.10 1.06
CA VAL A 138 -17.10 2.17 0.04
C VAL A 138 -18.56 2.54 -0.13
N LEU A 139 -18.96 3.69 0.39
CA LEU A 139 -20.32 4.23 0.31
C LEU A 139 -20.40 5.27 -0.80
N ASP A 140 -21.60 5.79 -1.09
CA ASP A 140 -21.77 6.79 -2.13
C ASP A 140 -20.95 8.07 -1.86
N LYS A 141 -21.01 8.61 -0.64
CA LYS A 141 -20.37 9.89 -0.29
C LYS A 141 -18.99 9.75 0.35
N CYS A 142 -18.69 8.61 0.98
CA CYS A 142 -17.47 8.43 1.75
C CYS A 142 -16.95 7.00 1.71
N ILE A 143 -15.72 6.83 2.20
CA ILE A 143 -15.11 5.52 2.47
C ILE A 143 -14.93 5.45 3.98
N LYS A 144 -15.48 4.42 4.61
CA LYS A 144 -15.29 4.15 6.05
C LYS A 144 -14.43 2.90 6.17
N HIS A 145 -13.49 2.86 7.10
CA HIS A 145 -12.75 1.62 7.39
C HIS A 145 -12.46 1.43 8.86
N GLN A 146 -12.34 0.17 9.26
CA GLN A 146 -12.04 -0.19 10.64
C GLN A 146 -11.18 -1.44 10.69
N TYR A 147 -10.16 -1.41 11.54
CA TYR A 147 -9.40 -2.60 11.90
C TYR A 147 -10.19 -3.40 12.92
N TYR A 148 -10.29 -4.70 12.68
CA TYR A 148 -10.86 -5.66 13.61
C TYR A 148 -9.78 -6.67 13.97
N SER A 149 -9.51 -6.77 15.27
CA SER A 149 -8.85 -7.95 15.79
C SER A 149 -9.76 -9.17 15.59
N LEU A 150 -9.18 -10.36 15.46
CA LEU A 150 -9.92 -11.59 15.15
C LEU A 150 -11.02 -11.90 16.18
N ASP A 151 -10.84 -11.48 17.44
CA ASP A 151 -11.83 -11.60 18.53
C ASP A 151 -12.93 -10.53 18.50
N GLN A 152 -12.80 -9.51 17.66
CA GLN A 152 -13.75 -8.39 17.54
C GLN A 152 -14.43 -8.31 16.18
N VAL A 153 -14.21 -9.28 15.30
CA VAL A 153 -14.82 -9.31 13.96
C VAL A 153 -16.34 -9.41 14.10
N PRO A 154 -17.11 -8.45 13.56
CA PRO A 154 -18.56 -8.49 13.64
C PRO A 154 -19.10 -9.58 12.70
N LYS A 155 -20.22 -10.20 13.07
CA LYS A 155 -20.90 -11.19 12.22
C LYS A 155 -21.51 -10.57 10.97
N GLU A 156 -21.86 -9.29 11.04
CA GLU A 156 -22.53 -8.54 9.98
C GLU A 156 -21.88 -7.15 9.83
N ILE A 157 -21.90 -6.63 8.61
CA ILE A 157 -21.35 -5.30 8.29
C ILE A 157 -22.51 -4.40 7.83
N SER A 158 -22.74 -3.32 8.57
CA SER A 158 -23.71 -2.28 8.18
C SER A 158 -23.12 -1.31 7.15
N PHE A 159 -23.94 -0.89 6.19
CA PHE A 159 -23.61 0.07 5.13
C PHE A 159 -24.26 1.45 5.35
N GLU A 160 -24.81 1.69 6.55
CA GLU A 160 -25.25 3.03 7.00
C GLU A 160 -24.06 4.00 7.18
#